data_AF-A0A0F9AY96-F1
#
_entry.id   AF-A0A0F9AY96-F1
#
_cell.length_a   1.000
_cell.length_b   1.000
_cell.length_c   1.000
_cell.angle_alpha   90.00
_cell.angle_beta   90.00
_cell.angle_gamma   90.00
#
_symmetry.space_group_name_H-M   'P 1'
#
loop_
_entity.id
_entity.type
_entity.pdbx_description
1 polymer ?
#
loop_
_entity_poly.entity_id
_entity_poly.type
_entity_poly.pdbx_seq_one_letter_code
_entity_poly.pdbx_strand_id
1 'polypeptide(L)'
;MKHEKKIIMTIGLACLCVLLLSSVALAAKKVVHVWQTETNPKSKEAIANIVSRFEALHPDIKIEAEAIAWGDLEGKIMAALAAGSPPELSHGQPITCAALQEKGLLLPLDDVVKAIGEDNIWDQIKTVGKFGDHYYGLVHAAGTS
;
A
#
# COMPACT_ATOMS: atom_id res chain seq x y z
N MET A 1 8.53 -19.38 58.39
CA MET A 1 9.27 -20.27 57.44
C MET A 1 8.44 -20.90 56.31
N LYS A 2 7.42 -21.76 56.54
CA LYS A 2 6.65 -22.37 55.42
C LYS A 2 5.69 -21.39 54.71
N HIS A 3 5.12 -20.42 55.43
CA HIS A 3 4.23 -19.40 54.86
C HIS A 3 4.98 -18.35 54.04
N GLU A 4 6.15 -17.92 54.50
CA GLU A 4 6.97 -16.90 53.82
C GLU A 4 7.48 -17.39 52.46
N LYS A 5 7.87 -18.67 52.35
CA LYS A 5 8.27 -19.28 51.08
C LYS A 5 7.12 -19.35 50.05
N LYS A 6 5.87 -19.54 50.50
CA LYS A 6 4.69 -19.49 49.62
C LYS A 6 4.44 -18.07 49.11
N ILE A 7 4.56 -17.06 49.98
CA ILE A 7 4.34 -15.66 49.62
C ILE A 7 5.39 -15.18 48.61
N ILE A 8 6.66 -15.53 48.82
CA ILE A 8 7.76 -15.17 47.90
C ILE A 8 7.59 -15.85 46.53
N MET A 9 7.12 -17.10 46.50
CA MET A 9 6.90 -17.84 45.25
C MET A 9 5.70 -17.31 44.45
N THR A 10 4.63 -16.88 45.12
CA THR A 10 3.46 -16.27 44.47
C THR A 10 3.78 -14.87 43.90
N ILE A 11 4.59 -14.08 44.61
CA ILE A 11 5.04 -12.76 44.13
C ILE A 11 5.98 -12.91 42.93
N GLY A 12 6.92 -13.86 42.96
CA GLY A 12 7.81 -14.15 41.84
C GLY A 12 7.07 -14.60 40.58
N LEU A 13 6.02 -15.41 40.72
CA LEU A 13 5.19 -15.86 39.60
C LEU A 13 4.32 -14.74 39.01
N ALA A 14 3.78 -13.86 39.87
CA ALA A 14 3.00 -12.70 39.43
C ALA A 14 3.88 -11.67 38.67
N CYS A 15 5.09 -11.40 39.14
CA CYS A 15 6.05 -10.53 38.45
C CYS A 15 6.50 -11.11 37.11
N LEU A 16 6.69 -12.43 37.01
CA LEU A 16 7.04 -13.10 35.75
C LEU A 16 5.89 -13.05 34.72
N CYS A 17 4.63 -13.18 35.16
CA CYS A 17 3.48 -13.00 34.28
C CYS A 17 3.37 -11.56 33.75
N VAL A 18 3.59 -10.55 34.58
CA VAL A 18 3.53 -9.13 34.16
C VAL A 18 4.66 -8.78 33.17
N LEU A 19 5.85 -9.36 33.34
CA LEU A 19 6.98 -9.19 32.40
C LEU A 19 6.72 -9.88 31.04
N LEU A 20 6.04 -11.03 31.04
CA LEU A 20 5.66 -11.73 29.80
C LEU A 20 4.54 -11.01 29.03
N LEU A 21 3.62 -10.32 29.74
CA LEU A 21 2.54 -9.52 29.13
C LEU A 21 3.02 -8.19 28.53
N SER A 22 4.21 -7.71 28.92
CA SER A 22 4.77 -6.44 28.44
C SER A 22 5.48 -6.55 27.08
N SER A 23 5.67 -7.77 26.57
CA SER A 23 6.49 -8.03 25.36
C SER A 23 5.70 -8.14 24.07
N VAL A 24 4.37 -7.96 24.09
CA VAL A 24 3.54 -7.92 22.88
C VAL A 24 2.96 -6.52 22.70
N ALA A 25 3.84 -5.53 22.56
CA ALA A 25 3.47 -4.31 21.86
C ALA A 25 3.25 -4.67 20.39
N LEU A 26 2.03 -5.08 20.04
CA LEU A 26 1.63 -5.31 18.67
C LEU A 26 1.68 -3.94 17.97
N ALA A 27 2.80 -3.62 17.32
CA ALA A 27 2.95 -2.41 16.54
C ALA A 27 1.76 -2.33 15.56
N ALA A 28 1.05 -1.20 15.57
CA ALA A 28 -0.07 -0.98 14.66
C ALA A 28 0.44 -1.14 13.22
N LYS A 29 -0.28 -1.94 12.42
CA LYS A 29 0.09 -2.15 11.01
C LYS A 29 0.05 -0.82 10.26
N LYS A 30 1.01 -0.60 9.38
CA LYS A 30 0.97 0.52 8.44
C LYS A 30 -0.06 0.21 7.36
N VAL A 31 -1.07 1.05 7.23
CA VAL A 31 -2.11 0.89 6.20
C VAL A 31 -1.67 1.63 4.94
N VAL A 32 -1.79 0.96 3.80
CA VAL A 32 -1.59 1.53 2.46
C VAL A 32 -2.90 1.40 1.71
N HIS A 33 -3.50 2.53 1.35
CA HIS A 33 -4.72 2.61 0.59
C HIS A 33 -4.40 2.56 -0.90
N VAL A 34 -5.04 1.64 -1.60
CA VAL A 34 -4.85 1.41 -3.04
C VAL A 34 -6.18 1.58 -3.75
N TRP A 35 -6.30 2.60 -4.59
CA TRP A 35 -7.48 2.80 -5.41
C TRP A 35 -7.25 2.23 -6.80
N GLN A 36 -8.18 1.40 -7.28
CA GLN A 36 -8.03 0.67 -8.52
C GLN A 36 -9.35 0.61 -9.29
N THR A 37 -9.29 0.31 -10.60
CA THR A 37 -10.43 0.39 -11.53
C THR A 37 -10.99 -0.96 -11.98
N GLU A 38 -10.43 -2.03 -11.46
CA GLU A 38 -10.80 -3.43 -11.64
C GLU A 38 -12.02 -3.78 -10.80
N THR A 39 -13.21 -3.41 -11.30
CA THR A 39 -14.49 -3.58 -10.58
C THR A 39 -15.15 -4.94 -10.80
N ASN A 40 -14.76 -5.68 -11.85
CA ASN A 40 -15.35 -6.96 -12.16
C ASN A 40 -14.95 -8.04 -11.11
N PRO A 41 -15.79 -9.06 -10.84
CA PRO A 41 -15.52 -10.03 -9.78
C PRO A 41 -14.17 -10.77 -9.91
N LYS A 42 -13.78 -11.13 -11.13
CA LYS A 42 -12.53 -11.89 -11.37
C LYS A 42 -11.30 -11.04 -11.12
N SER A 43 -11.29 -9.79 -11.56
CA SER A 43 -10.15 -8.90 -11.34
C SER A 43 -10.05 -8.43 -9.89
N LYS A 44 -11.18 -8.25 -9.19
CA LYS A 44 -11.17 -8.08 -7.72
C LYS A 44 -10.56 -9.28 -6.99
N GLU A 45 -10.90 -10.50 -7.39
CA GLU A 45 -10.30 -11.71 -6.83
C GLU A 45 -8.79 -11.80 -7.11
N ALA A 46 -8.37 -11.43 -8.32
CA ALA A 46 -6.94 -11.37 -8.66
C ALA A 46 -6.18 -10.36 -7.79
N ILE A 47 -6.73 -9.15 -7.60
CA ILE A 47 -6.15 -8.13 -6.72
C ILE A 47 -6.11 -8.61 -5.27
N ALA A 48 -7.18 -9.22 -4.77
CA ALA A 48 -7.21 -9.77 -3.41
C ALA A 48 -6.12 -10.84 -3.20
N ASN A 49 -5.87 -11.69 -4.19
CA ASN A 49 -4.78 -12.66 -4.15
C ASN A 49 -3.40 -11.99 -4.15
N ILE A 50 -3.19 -10.94 -4.95
CA ILE A 50 -1.94 -10.15 -4.96
C ILE A 50 -1.71 -9.53 -3.57
N VAL A 51 -2.74 -8.89 -3.01
CA VAL A 51 -2.72 -8.31 -1.66
C VAL A 51 -2.37 -9.37 -0.61
N SER A 52 -3.04 -10.51 -0.63
CA SER A 52 -2.78 -11.59 0.34
C SER A 52 -1.34 -12.10 0.28
N ARG A 53 -0.78 -12.27 -0.92
CA ARG A 53 0.62 -12.67 -1.11
C ARG A 53 1.59 -11.61 -0.60
N PHE A 54 1.30 -10.33 -0.83
CA PHE A 54 2.10 -9.23 -0.33
C PHE A 54 2.08 -9.15 1.21
N GLU A 55 0.90 -9.17 1.83
CA GLU A 55 0.75 -9.09 3.29
C GLU A 55 1.37 -10.31 4.01
N ALA A 56 1.42 -11.48 3.36
CA ALA A 56 2.11 -12.65 3.91
C ALA A 56 3.63 -12.46 3.98
N LEU A 57 4.22 -11.69 3.05
CA LEU A 57 5.64 -11.35 3.04
C LEU A 57 5.97 -10.12 3.90
N HIS A 58 4.97 -9.26 4.14
CA HIS A 58 5.09 -7.99 4.84
C HIS A 58 4.05 -7.88 5.97
N PRO A 59 4.22 -8.61 7.08
CA PRO A 59 3.19 -8.71 8.12
C PRO A 59 2.92 -7.39 8.87
N ASP A 60 3.84 -6.43 8.77
CA ASP A 60 3.74 -5.08 9.34
C ASP A 60 2.94 -4.09 8.46
N ILE A 61 2.63 -4.48 7.22
CA ILE A 61 1.86 -3.67 6.26
C ILE A 61 0.49 -4.30 6.05
N LYS A 62 -0.54 -3.44 5.99
CA LYS A 62 -1.90 -3.78 5.60
C LYS A 62 -2.22 -3.03 4.31
N ILE A 63 -2.73 -3.72 3.30
CA ILE A 63 -3.22 -3.10 2.07
C ILE A 63 -4.75 -3.03 2.13
N GLU A 64 -5.28 -1.85 1.87
CA GLU A 64 -6.71 -1.62 1.70
C GLU A 64 -6.98 -1.22 0.25
N ALA A 65 -7.31 -2.23 -0.56
CA ALA A 65 -7.59 -2.04 -1.98
C ALA A 65 -9.08 -1.77 -2.22
N GLU A 66 -9.41 -0.65 -2.85
CA GLU A 66 -10.78 -0.24 -3.17
C GLU A 66 -10.99 -0.20 -4.70
N ALA A 67 -12.00 -0.93 -5.17
CA ALA A 67 -12.41 -0.94 -6.58
C ALA A 67 -13.39 0.20 -6.86
N ILE A 68 -13.01 1.12 -7.74
CA ILE A 68 -13.76 2.33 -8.08
C ILE A 68 -13.94 2.38 -9.60
N ALA A 69 -15.15 2.69 -10.07
CA ALA A 69 -15.38 2.80 -11.52
C ALA A 69 -14.56 3.96 -12.12
N TRP A 70 -14.10 3.82 -13.36
CA TRP A 70 -13.33 4.85 -14.05
C TRP A 70 -13.98 6.24 -14.03
N GLY A 71 -15.32 6.31 -14.15
CA GLY A 71 -16.07 7.57 -14.14
C GLY A 71 -16.06 8.30 -12.78
N ASP A 72 -15.82 7.57 -11.68
CA ASP A 72 -15.87 8.12 -10.33
C ASP A 72 -14.46 8.39 -9.75
N LEU A 73 -13.45 7.68 -10.26
CA LEU A 73 -12.10 7.67 -9.69
C LEU A 73 -11.45 9.06 -9.69
N GLU A 74 -11.47 9.77 -10.82
CA GLU A 74 -10.80 11.07 -10.93
C GLU A 74 -11.41 12.11 -9.98
N GLY A 75 -12.74 12.16 -9.89
CA GLY A 75 -13.43 13.03 -8.94
C GLY A 75 -13.04 12.72 -7.49
N LYS A 76 -12.92 11.44 -7.15
CA LYS A 76 -12.48 11.00 -5.81
C LYS A 76 -11.03 11.40 -5.52
N ILE A 77 -10.10 11.24 -6.47
CA ILE A 77 -8.70 11.66 -6.34
C ILE A 77 -8.62 13.17 -6.07
N MET A 78 -9.32 13.98 -6.87
CA MET A 78 -9.29 15.44 -6.70
C MET A 78 -9.88 15.89 -5.37
N ALA A 79 -10.99 15.26 -4.93
CA ALA A 79 -11.58 15.54 -3.63
C ALA A 79 -10.64 15.17 -2.48
N ALA A 80 -9.97 14.03 -2.55
CA ALA A 80 -9.04 13.56 -1.52
C ALA A 80 -7.77 14.40 -1.45
N LEU A 81 -7.23 14.82 -2.60
CA LEU A 81 -6.12 15.79 -2.67
C LEU A 81 -6.52 17.12 -2.03
N ALA A 82 -7.72 17.64 -2.33
CA ALA A 82 -8.22 18.89 -1.74
C ALA A 82 -8.45 18.77 -0.23
N ALA A 83 -8.86 17.59 0.25
CA ALA A 83 -9.01 17.29 1.67
C ALA A 83 -7.66 17.06 2.40
N GLY A 84 -6.55 16.96 1.67
CA GLY A 84 -5.23 16.68 2.24
C GLY A 84 -5.06 15.22 2.68
N SER A 85 -5.87 14.30 2.16
CA SER A 85 -5.83 12.87 2.47
C SER A 85 -5.97 11.98 1.22
N PRO A 86 -5.06 12.12 0.22
CA PRO A 86 -5.04 11.23 -0.94
C PRO A 86 -4.66 9.78 -0.54
N PRO A 87 -4.97 8.77 -1.36
CA PRO A 87 -4.44 7.43 -1.17
C PRO A 87 -2.93 7.41 -1.41
N GLU A 88 -2.24 6.40 -0.87
CA GLU A 88 -0.81 6.18 -1.14
C GLU A 88 -0.55 5.69 -2.57
N LEU A 89 -1.50 4.95 -3.16
CA LEU A 89 -1.42 4.47 -4.53
C LEU A 89 -2.79 4.51 -5.20
N SER A 90 -2.83 4.94 -6.47
CA SER A 90 -4.05 4.90 -7.26
C SER A 90 -3.76 4.54 -8.70
N HIS A 91 -4.67 3.81 -9.32
CA HIS A 91 -4.84 3.85 -10.76
C HIS A 91 -5.17 5.29 -11.19
N GLY A 92 -4.97 5.59 -12.46
CA GLY A 92 -5.27 6.91 -12.99
C GLY A 92 -5.10 6.94 -14.50
N GLN A 93 -5.57 8.02 -15.10
CA GLN A 93 -5.32 8.27 -16.51
C GLN A 93 -3.94 8.94 -16.69
N PRO A 94 -3.24 8.68 -17.79
CA PRO A 94 -1.95 9.33 -18.06
C PRO A 94 -2.02 10.87 -18.02
N ILE A 95 -3.12 11.45 -18.50
CA ILE A 95 -3.32 12.91 -18.47
C ILE A 95 -3.44 13.47 -17.05
N THR A 96 -4.15 12.77 -16.16
CA THR A 96 -4.25 13.14 -14.75
C THR A 96 -2.89 12.98 -14.05
N CYS A 97 -2.15 11.91 -14.37
CA CYS A 97 -0.79 11.71 -13.86
C CYS A 97 0.14 12.86 -14.24
N ALA A 98 0.13 13.29 -15.51
CA ALA A 98 0.89 14.46 -15.98
C ALA A 98 0.55 15.72 -15.19
N ALA A 99 -0.74 16.05 -15.05
CA ALA A 99 -1.17 17.24 -14.35
C ALA A 99 -0.79 17.24 -12.86
N LEU A 100 -0.83 16.08 -12.20
CA LEU A 100 -0.41 15.93 -10.80
C LEU A 100 1.11 16.02 -10.65
N GLN A 101 1.85 15.46 -11.61
CA GLN A 101 3.32 15.56 -11.66
C GLN A 101 3.77 17.01 -11.83
N GLU A 102 3.17 17.77 -12.74
CA GLU A 102 3.47 19.20 -12.95
C GLU A 102 3.25 20.05 -11.68
N LYS A 103 2.29 19.64 -10.84
CA LYS A 103 1.99 20.26 -9.55
C LYS A 103 2.88 19.76 -8.40
N GLY A 104 3.80 18.82 -8.66
CA GLY A 104 4.67 18.23 -7.64
C GLY A 104 3.93 17.35 -6.63
N LEU A 105 2.76 16.80 -6.99
CA LEU A 105 1.91 16.00 -6.10
C LEU A 105 2.20 14.50 -6.15
N LEU A 106 3.13 14.06 -7.00
CA LEU A 106 3.51 12.66 -7.17
C LEU A 106 4.96 12.42 -6.74
N LEU A 107 5.18 11.29 -6.08
CA LEU A 107 6.53 10.77 -5.84
C LEU A 107 7.05 10.06 -7.09
N PRO A 108 8.36 10.16 -7.39
CA PRO A 108 8.96 9.36 -8.44
C PRO A 108 8.93 7.86 -8.08
N LEU A 109 8.77 7.03 -9.10
CA LEU A 109 8.68 5.57 -9.05
C LEU A 109 9.93 4.90 -9.64
N ASP A 110 11.04 5.61 -9.76
CA ASP A 110 12.26 5.11 -10.41
C ASP A 110 12.79 3.83 -9.74
N ASP A 111 12.74 3.78 -8.40
CA ASP A 111 13.14 2.59 -7.64
C ASP A 111 12.23 1.38 -7.94
N VAL A 112 10.94 1.63 -8.19
CA VAL A 112 9.98 0.59 -8.56
C VAL A 112 10.28 0.07 -9.98
N VAL A 113 10.51 0.97 -10.94
CA VAL A 113 10.90 0.62 -12.31
C VAL A 113 12.20 -0.18 -12.30
N LYS A 114 13.19 0.26 -11.53
CA LYS A 114 14.47 -0.45 -11.38
C LYS A 114 14.30 -1.84 -10.78
N ALA A 115 13.43 -2.00 -9.78
CA ALA A 115 13.14 -3.29 -9.16
C ALA A 115 12.41 -4.26 -10.11
N ILE A 116 11.52 -3.75 -10.96
CA ILE A 116 10.83 -4.52 -12.01
C ILE A 116 11.82 -4.92 -13.13
N GLY A 117 12.81 -4.06 -13.39
CA GLY A 117 13.71 -4.11 -14.53
C GLY A 117 13.08 -3.39 -15.72
N GLU A 118 13.70 -2.32 -16.20
CA GLU A 118 13.16 -1.47 -17.28
C GLU A 118 12.97 -2.25 -18.61
N ASP A 119 13.78 -3.27 -18.84
CA ASP A 119 13.66 -4.20 -19.99
C ASP A 119 12.44 -5.12 -19.88
N ASN A 120 11.86 -5.25 -18.69
CA ASN A 120 10.64 -6.00 -18.44
C ASN A 120 9.38 -5.13 -18.62
N ILE A 121 9.55 -3.86 -19.01
CA ILE A 121 8.47 -2.95 -19.38
C ILE A 121 8.53 -2.72 -20.89
N TRP A 122 7.43 -2.95 -21.59
CA TRP A 122 7.38 -2.78 -23.05
C TRP A 122 7.72 -1.35 -23.48
N ASP A 123 8.46 -1.24 -24.58
CA ASP A 123 8.97 0.03 -25.08
C ASP A 123 7.88 1.04 -25.40
N GLN A 124 6.74 0.57 -25.89
CA GLN A 124 5.62 1.39 -26.30
C GLN A 124 4.90 2.09 -25.13
N ILE A 125 4.98 1.52 -23.92
CA ILE A 125 4.26 2.05 -22.75
C ILE A 125 5.17 2.68 -21.71
N LYS A 126 6.49 2.41 -21.74
CA LYS A 126 7.40 2.90 -20.70
C LYS A 126 7.45 4.42 -20.65
N THR A 127 7.26 5.11 -21.77
CA THR A 127 7.28 6.58 -21.83
C THR A 127 6.00 7.24 -21.33
N VAL A 128 4.89 6.51 -21.19
CA VAL A 128 3.57 7.09 -20.86
C VAL A 128 3.55 7.71 -19.46
N GLY A 129 4.25 7.09 -18.50
CA GLY A 129 4.38 7.59 -17.13
C GLY A 129 5.69 8.32 -16.87
N LYS A 130 6.50 8.61 -17.90
CA LYS A 130 7.83 9.22 -17.76
C LYS A 130 7.76 10.71 -18.05
N PHE A 131 8.20 11.53 -17.09
CA PHE A 131 8.28 12.98 -17.21
C PHE A 131 9.70 13.44 -16.91
N GLY A 132 10.38 13.98 -17.93
CA GLY A 132 11.83 14.20 -17.87
C GLY A 132 12.58 12.88 -17.68
N ASP A 133 13.47 12.84 -16.69
CA ASP A 133 14.28 11.65 -16.38
C ASP A 133 13.63 10.70 -15.37
N HIS A 134 12.44 11.03 -14.85
CA HIS A 134 11.78 10.29 -13.78
C HIS A 134 10.47 9.63 -14.23
N TYR A 135 10.18 8.47 -13.66
CA TYR A 135 8.91 7.78 -13.80
C TYR A 135 7.96 8.20 -12.68
N TYR A 136 6.72 8.55 -13.01
CA TYR A 136 5.66 8.91 -12.05
C TYR A 136 4.42 8.04 -12.20
N GLY A 137 4.40 7.16 -13.19
CA GLY A 137 3.33 6.18 -13.40
C GLY A 137 3.85 4.89 -14.02
N LEU A 138 3.18 3.79 -13.71
CA LEU A 138 3.40 2.49 -14.31
C LEU A 138 2.13 2.06 -15.04
N VAL A 139 2.27 1.74 -16.32
CA VAL A 139 1.13 1.32 -17.13
C VAL A 139 0.73 -0.10 -16.74
N HIS A 140 -0.43 -0.24 -16.09
CA HIS A 140 -0.97 -1.53 -15.66
C HIS A 140 -1.83 -2.20 -16.73
N ALA A 141 -2.42 -1.41 -17.64
CA ALA A 141 -3.20 -1.87 -18.78
C ALA A 141 -3.10 -0.84 -19.91
N ALA A 142 -2.92 -1.32 -21.15
CA ALA A 142 -2.96 -0.51 -22.35
C ALA A 142 -4.07 -1.05 -23.25
N GLY A 143 -5.13 -0.24 -23.44
CA GLY A 143 -6.15 -0.53 -24.45
C GLY A 143 -5.69 0.00 -25.80
N THR A 144 -5.62 -0.87 -26.80
CA THR A 144 -5.53 -0.45 -28.20
C THR A 144 -6.95 -0.30 -28.72
N SER A 145 -7.38 0.92 -29.00
CA SER A 145 -8.58 1.14 -29.83
C SER A 145 -8.29 0.78 -31.29
#